data_AF-A0A2V8USD4-F1
#
_entry.id   AF-A0A2V8USD4-F1
#
_cell.length_a   1.000
_cell.length_b   1.000
_cell.length_c   1.000
_cell.angle_alpha   90.00
_cell.angle_beta   90.00
_cell.angle_gamma   90.00
#
_symmetry.space_group_name_H-M   'P 1'
#
loop_
_entity.id
_entity.type
_entity.pdbx_description
1 polymer ?
#
loop_
_entity_poly.entity_id
_entity_poly.type
_entity_poly.pdbx_seq_one_letter_code
_entity_poly.pdbx_strand_id
1 'polypeptide(L)' 'MCVTAYLLVTLLHLRAKQKTTFAGGPRRLLAEWAEVRCCRLIDMTGNKGRPRVRWQIQEFDQDRKPMVEALHALPVVG' A
#
# COMPACT_ATOMS: atom_id res chain seq x y z
N MET A 1 -14.41 -12.38 9.60
CA MET A 1 -14.32 -11.36 8.52
C MET A 1 -15.65 -10.62 8.48
N CYS A 2 -15.65 -9.32 8.72
CA CYS A 2 -16.85 -8.48 8.50
C CYS A 2 -17.15 -8.38 7.00
N VAL A 3 -18.43 -8.25 6.63
CA VAL A 3 -18.89 -8.15 5.23
C VAL A 3 -18.19 -7.01 4.50
N THR A 4 -17.97 -5.89 5.19
CA THR A 4 -17.24 -4.72 4.67
C THR A 4 -15.79 -5.07 4.30
N ALA A 5 -15.05 -5.76 5.17
CA ALA A 5 -13.69 -6.19 4.87
C ALA A 5 -13.66 -7.13 3.66
N TYR A 6 -14.60 -8.08 3.56
CA TYR A 6 -14.69 -8.96 2.40
C TYR A 6 -14.94 -8.20 1.09
N LEU A 7 -15.86 -7.23 1.10
CA LEU A 7 -16.15 -6.40 -0.07
C LEU A 7 -14.94 -5.54 -0.47
N LEU A 8 -14.24 -4.94 0.50
CA LEU A 8 -13.02 -4.16 0.24
C LEU A 8 -11.92 -5.01 -0.40
N VAL A 9 -11.67 -6.22 0.14
CA VAL A 9 -10.70 -7.17 -0.43
C VAL A 9 -11.09 -7.59 -1.84
N THR A 10 -12.38 -7.84 -2.06
CA THR A 10 -12.89 -8.24 -3.39
C THR A 10 -12.73 -7.11 -4.41
N LEU A 11 -13.07 -5.87 -4.05
CA LEU A 11 -12.89 -4.70 -4.89
C LEU A 11 -11.41 -4.43 -5.19
N LEU A 12 -10.54 -4.58 -4.19
CA LEU A 12 -9.10 -4.46 -4.36
C LEU A 12 -8.57 -5.50 -5.35
N HIS A 13 -9.02 -6.76 -5.23
CA HIS A 13 -8.65 -7.83 -6.13
C HIS A 13 -9.15 -7.60 -7.57
N LEU A 14 -10.39 -7.13 -7.74
CA LEU A 14 -10.91 -6.77 -9.06
C LEU A 14 -10.10 -5.65 -9.70
N ARG A 15 -9.72 -4.62 -8.93
CA ARG A 15 -8.87 -3.53 -9.42
C ARG A 15 -7.46 -4.00 -9.78
N ALA A 16 -6.87 -4.89 -8.97
CA ALA A 16 -5.58 -5.50 -9.29
C ALA A 16 -5.67 -6.26 -10.61
N LYS A 17 -6.67 -7.13 -10.79
CA LYS A 17 -6.87 -7.89 -12.04
C LYS A 17 -7.10 -7.01 -13.28
N GLN A 18 -7.73 -5.84 -13.11
CA GLN A 18 -8.02 -4.93 -14.22
C GLN A 18 -6.83 -4.03 -14.58
N LYS A 19 -6.08 -3.57 -13.59
CA LYS A 19 -5.00 -2.59 -13.80
C LYS A 19 -3.60 -3.22 -13.86
N THR A 20 -3.47 -4.49 -13.48
CA THR A 20 -2.22 -5.24 -13.53
C THR A 20 -2.46 -6.65 -14.05
N THR A 21 -1.41 -7.33 -14.49
CA THR A 21 -1.40 -8.76 -14.85
C THR A 21 -1.41 -9.67 -13.62
N PHE A 22 -2.08 -9.28 -12.53
CA PHE A 22 -2.14 -10.08 -11.30
C PHE A 22 -2.99 -11.33 -11.50
N ALA A 23 -2.34 -12.50 -11.53
CA ALA A 23 -2.96 -13.80 -11.74
C ALA A 23 -3.33 -14.55 -10.43
N GLY A 24 -3.02 -13.97 -9.26
CA GLY A 24 -3.27 -14.59 -7.96
C GLY A 24 -4.71 -14.44 -7.47
N GLY A 25 -5.11 -15.24 -6.46
CA GLY A 25 -6.40 -15.05 -5.77
C GLY A 25 -6.38 -13.93 -4.72
N PRO A 26 -7.53 -13.55 -4.13
CA PRO A 26 -7.63 -12.46 -3.15
C PRO A 26 -6.75 -12.65 -1.91
N ARG A 27 -6.56 -13.89 -1.45
CA ARG A 27 -5.67 -14.19 -0.31
C ARG A 27 -4.20 -13.96 -0.64
N ARG A 28 -3.77 -14.35 -1.85
CA ARG A 28 -2.40 -14.13 -2.32
C ARG A 28 -2.13 -12.65 -2.50
N LEU A 29 -3.11 -11.90 -3.01
CA LEU A 29 -3.04 -10.44 -3.09
C LEU A 29 -2.78 -9.81 -1.72
N LEU A 30 -3.51 -10.25 -0.69
CA LEU A 30 -3.32 -9.74 0.67
C LEU A 30 -1.97 -10.12 1.28
N ALA A 31 -1.44 -11.31 0.97
CA ALA A 31 -0.11 -11.71 1.41
C ALA A 31 0.98 -10.85 0.78
N GLU A 32 0.93 -10.65 -0.55
CA GLU A 32 1.88 -9.81 -1.27
C GLU A 32 1.79 -8.33 -0.83
N TRP A 33 0.59 -7.86 -0.47
CA TRP A 33 0.37 -6.53 0.10
C TRP A 33 0.86 -6.38 1.54
N ALA A 34 0.76 -7.43 2.37
CA ALA A 34 1.23 -7.37 3.75
C ALA A 34 2.75 -7.15 3.85
N GLU A 35 3.47 -7.49 2.79
CA GLU A 35 4.89 -7.24 2.65
C GLU A 35 5.20 -5.81 2.19
N VAL A 36 4.24 -5.10 1.57
CA VAL A 36 4.36 -3.68 1.25
C VAL A 36 3.98 -2.87 2.48
N ARG A 37 4.98 -2.40 3.24
CA ARG A 37 4.77 -1.61 4.45
C ARG A 37 4.91 -0.11 4.17
N CYS A 38 3.85 0.65 4.45
CA CYS A 38 3.94 2.11 4.46
C CYS A 38 4.39 2.58 5.84
N CYS A 39 5.51 3.29 5.90
CA CYS A 39 6.05 3.87 7.11
C CYS A 39 5.78 5.38 7.15
N ARG A 40 5.61 5.89 8.37
CA ARG A 40 5.51 7.33 8.64
C ARG A 40 6.81 7.76 9.32
N LEU A 41 7.63 8.53 8.60
CA LEU A 41 8.80 9.19 9.18
C LEU A 41 8.36 10.51 9.81
N ILE A 42 8.76 10.70 11.06
CA ILE A 42 8.48 11.92 11.82
C ILE A 42 9.82 12.59 12.07
N ASP A 43 10.14 13.59 11.26
CA ASP A 43 11.31 14.43 11.44
C ASP A 43 11.08 15.34 12.66
N MET A 44 11.94 15.20 13.66
CA MET A 44 12.00 16.09 14.83
C MET A 44 12.62 17.42 14.39
N THR A 45 11.78 18.43 14.12
CA THR A 45 12.21 19.74 13.58
C THR A 45 12.75 20.70 14.65
N GLY A 46 12.89 20.26 15.91
CA GLY A 46 13.27 21.11 17.05
C GLY A 46 12.17 22.07 17.54
N ASN A 47 11.11 22.26 16.75
CA ASN A 47 9.97 23.13 17.09
C ASN A 47 8.84 22.32 17.74
N LYS A 48 8.57 22.61 19.02
CA LYS A 48 7.48 21.97 19.78
C LYS A 48 6.15 22.18 19.05
N GLY A 49 5.47 21.09 18.71
CA GLY A 49 4.15 21.10 18.07
C GLY A 49 4.14 21.10 16.53
N ARG A 50 5.30 21.12 15.86
CA ARG A 50 5.37 21.08 14.38
C ARG A 50 6.30 20.00 13.83
N PRO A 51 6.06 18.71 14.16
CA PRO A 51 6.82 17.62 13.57
C PRO A 51 6.59 17.58 12.05
N ARG A 52 7.67 17.46 11.27
CA ARG A 52 7.56 17.30 9.82
C ARG A 52 7.34 15.81 9.55
N VAL A 53 6.18 15.49 9.01
CA VAL A 53 5.77 14.11 8.76
C VAL A 53 5.97 13.83 7.27
N ARG A 54 6.71 12.77 6.95
CA ARG A 54 6.85 12.25 5.59
C ARG A 54 6.35 10.81 5.56
N TRP A 55 5.59 10.47 4.53
CA TRP A 55 5.20 9.09 4.26
C TRP A 55 6.25 8.46 3.34
N GLN A 56 6.81 7.33 3.76
CA GLN A 56 7.80 6.59 2.98
C GLN A 56 7.44 5.12 3.00
N ILE A 57 7.48 4.45 1.86
CA ILE A 57 7.30 3.00 1.84
C ILE A 57 8.63 2.35 2.23
N GLN A 58 8.56 1.37 3.13
CA GLN A 58 9.70 0.53 3.48
C GLN A 58 10.18 -0.24 2.25
N GLU A 59 11.48 -0.48 2.12
CA GLU A 59 12.03 -1.21 0.96
C GLU A 59 11.23 -2.49 0.69
N PHE A 60 10.72 -2.61 -0.52
CA PHE A 60 9.93 -3.74 -0.99
C PHE A 60 10.49 -4.20 -2.33
N ASP A 61 10.25 -5.46 -2.64
CA ASP A 61 10.74 -6.10 -3.86
C ASP A 61 10.26 -5.37 -5.13
N GLN A 62 11.18 -5.09 -6.06
CA GLN A 62 10.90 -4.32 -7.27
C GLN A 62 9.85 -4.99 -8.16
N ASP A 63 9.74 -6.31 -8.10
CA ASP A 63 8.73 -7.10 -8.82
C ASP A 63 7.29 -6.71 -8.45
N ARG A 64 7.11 -6.02 -7.33
CA ARG A 64 5.80 -5.61 -6.79
C ARG A 64 5.46 -4.16 -7.06
N LYS A 65 6.40 -3.40 -7.61
CA LYS A 65 6.20 -2.00 -8.04
C LYS A 65 4.98 -1.80 -8.95
N PRO A 66 4.73 -2.62 -9.99
CA PRO A 66 3.55 -2.42 -10.85
C PRO A 66 2.22 -2.59 -10.09
N MET A 67 2.19 -3.47 -9.08
CA MET A 67 1.03 -3.66 -8.22
C MET A 67 0.79 -2.46 -7.29
N VAL A 68 1.86 -1.96 -6.67
CA VAL A 68 1.82 -0.82 -5.74
C VAL A 68 1.39 0.48 -6.46
N GLU A 69 1.89 0.69 -7.68
CA GLU A 69 1.53 1.84 -8.53
C GLU A 69 0.08 1.78 -9.00
N ALA A 70 -0.34 0.64 -9.56
CA ALA A 70 -1.69 0.47 -10.11
C ALA A 70 -2.80 0.62 -9.06
N LEU A 71 -2.49 0.29 -7.80
CA LEU A 71 -3.40 0.38 -6.68
C LEU A 71 -3.26 1.69 -5.90
N HIS A 72 -2.46 2.64 -6.38
CA HIS A 72 -2.22 3.94 -5.76
C HIS A 72 -1.77 3.83 -4.30
N ALA A 73 -0.98 2.81 -3.99
CA ALA A 73 -0.44 2.56 -2.65
C ALA A 73 0.81 3.40 -2.35
N LEU A 74 1.41 4.01 -3.38
CA LEU A 74 2.47 4.99 -3.23
C LEU A 74 1.93 6.24 -2.53
N PRO A 75 2.50 6.67 -1.39
CA PRO A 75 2.19 7.97 -0.86
C PRO A 75 2.58 9.02 -1.90
N VAL A 76 1.73 10.04 -2.08
CA VAL A 76 2.10 11.22 -2.87
C VAL A 76 3.22 11.91 -2.11
N VAL A 77 4.45 11.69 -2.53
CA VAL A 77 5.62 12.38 -1.96
C VAL A 77 5.56 13.81 -2.47
N GLY A 78 5.01 14.71 -1.65
CA GLY A 78 4.99 16.16 -1.83
C GLY A 78 5.77 16.86 -0.73
#